data_AF-A0A1Q7LYG9-F1
#
_entry.id   AF-A0A1Q7LYG9-F1
#
_cell.length_a   1.000
_cell.length_b   1.000
_cell.length_c   1.000
_cell.angle_alpha   90.00
_cell.angle_beta   90.00
_cell.angle_gamma   90.00
#
_symmetry.space_group_name_H-M   'P 1'
#
loop_
_entity.id
_entity.type
_entity.pdbx_description
1 polymer ?
#
loop_
_entity_poly.entity_id
_entity_poly.type
_entity_poly.pdbx_seq_one_letter_code
_entity_poly.pdbx_strand_id
1 'polypeptide(L)'
;MKARSVVTGVVAAMAMVIGGTGSASANIMWCSADPPARTVTGAGANLTVNTYVTVLQPEVHYLNDFRSDASTAPDGRGGTLITVHVYLPAGLSSARVTSSVNRYQVSASAVGAGGSVVTLYLDVPTS
;
A
#
# COMPACT_ATOMS: atom_id res chain seq x y z
N MET A 1 -5.04 -34.02 -30.53
CA MET A 1 -6.02 -33.07 -29.96
C MET A 1 -5.72 -32.80 -28.48
N LYS A 2 -5.30 -31.58 -28.13
CA LYS A 2 -5.70 -30.86 -26.91
C LYS A 2 -5.10 -29.46 -26.95
N ALA A 3 -5.89 -28.51 -27.42
CA ALA A 3 -5.63 -27.08 -27.25
C ALA A 3 -5.84 -26.75 -25.78
N ARG A 4 -4.82 -26.20 -25.11
CA ARG A 4 -5.00 -25.51 -23.84
C ARG A 4 -4.86 -24.02 -24.12
N SER A 5 -6.02 -23.39 -24.13
CA SER A 5 -6.21 -21.94 -24.17
C SER A 5 -5.46 -21.32 -23.00
N VAL A 6 -4.44 -20.53 -23.29
CA VAL A 6 -3.79 -19.66 -22.31
C VAL A 6 -4.32 -18.26 -22.58
N VAL A 7 -5.39 -17.91 -21.85
CA VAL A 7 -5.83 -16.53 -21.70
C VAL A 7 -4.87 -15.88 -20.70
N THR A 8 -3.72 -15.44 -21.17
CA THR A 8 -2.86 -14.52 -20.41
C THR A 8 -3.42 -13.13 -20.60
N GLY A 9 -4.20 -12.71 -19.60
CA GLY A 9 -4.75 -11.37 -19.49
C GLY A 9 -3.65 -10.32 -19.58
N VAL A 10 -3.91 -9.34 -20.43
CA VAL A 10 -3.16 -8.09 -20.53
C VAL A 10 -3.28 -7.37 -19.18
N VAL A 11 -2.21 -7.35 -18.40
CA VAL A 11 -2.06 -6.35 -17.32
C VAL A 11 -1.09 -5.30 -17.84
N ALA A 12 -1.67 -4.26 -18.44
CA ALA A 12 -0.98 -3.01 -18.69
C ALA A 12 -0.76 -2.32 -17.35
N ALA A 13 0.47 -2.33 -16.84
CA ALA A 13 0.90 -1.41 -15.79
C ALA A 13 1.96 -0.50 -16.40
N MET A 14 1.50 0.72 -16.69
CA MET A 14 2.25 1.81 -17.29
C MET A 14 3.57 2.05 -16.55
N ALA A 15 4.64 2.16 -17.31
CA ALA A 15 5.86 2.79 -16.86
C ALA A 15 5.55 4.24 -16.44
N MET A 16 5.75 4.55 -15.15
CA MET A 16 6.02 5.92 -14.73
C MET A 16 7.45 5.96 -14.20
N VAL A 17 8.35 6.26 -15.14
CA VAL A 17 9.67 6.81 -14.86
C VAL A 17 9.45 8.12 -14.11
N ILE A 18 9.72 8.14 -12.81
CA ILE A 18 10.04 9.38 -12.12
C ILE A 18 11.55 9.33 -11.88
N GLY A 19 12.28 9.79 -12.90
CA GLY A 19 13.63 10.30 -12.72
C GLY A 19 13.55 11.50 -11.77
N GLY A 20 14.37 11.46 -10.72
CA GLY A 20 14.36 12.50 -9.69
C GLY A 20 15.37 12.23 -8.61
N THR A 21 16.65 12.03 -8.96
CA THR A 21 17.77 12.33 -8.06
C THR A 21 17.83 13.85 -7.90
N GLY A 22 16.96 14.40 -7.04
CA GLY A 22 16.92 15.81 -6.70
C GLY A 22 17.01 15.96 -5.19
N SER A 23 18.21 16.22 -4.67
CA SER A 23 18.37 16.77 -3.33
C SER A 23 17.71 18.15 -3.30
N ALA A 24 16.54 18.27 -2.66
CA ALA A 24 15.91 19.55 -2.34
C ALA A 24 15.22 19.48 -0.96
N SER A 25 16.06 19.49 0.07
CA SER A 25 15.97 20.26 1.31
C SER A 25 14.60 20.49 1.98
N ALA A 26 14.48 19.91 3.18
CA ALA A 26 13.84 20.46 4.39
C ALA A 26 12.31 20.58 4.51
N ASN A 27 11.48 20.26 3.51
CA ASN A 27 10.01 20.34 3.63
C ASN A 27 9.30 18.98 3.78
N ILE A 28 10.06 17.89 3.84
CA ILE A 28 9.60 16.52 3.68
C ILE A 28 10.05 15.81 4.96
N MET A 29 9.17 15.45 5.89
CA MET A 29 8.36 14.24 5.80
C MET A 29 7.75 14.06 7.20
N TRP A 30 6.45 14.29 7.36
CA TRP A 30 5.76 13.97 8.61
C TRP A 30 4.93 12.72 8.41
N CYS A 31 5.06 11.78 9.35
CA CYS A 31 4.44 10.48 9.25
C CYS A 31 3.33 10.35 10.30
N SER A 32 2.12 9.95 9.88
CA SER A 32 1.17 9.31 10.80
C SER A 32 1.18 7.80 10.58
N ALA A 33 1.01 7.07 11.67
CA ALA A 33 0.74 5.65 11.64
C ALA A 33 -0.75 5.45 11.93
N ASP A 34 -1.48 4.86 10.98
CA ASP A 34 -2.83 4.37 11.26
C ASP A 34 -2.71 3.18 12.23
N PRO A 35 -3.61 3.02 13.23
CA PRO A 35 -3.57 1.86 14.12
C PRO A 35 -3.45 0.57 13.30
N PRO A 36 -2.50 -0.31 13.67
CA PRO A 36 -2.15 -1.42 12.81
C PRO A 36 -3.34 -2.35 12.59
N ALA A 37 -3.67 -2.59 11.32
CA ALA A 37 -4.74 -3.51 10.96
C ALA A 37 -4.30 -4.95 11.26
N ARG A 38 -5.11 -5.67 12.04
CA ARG A 38 -4.88 -7.08 12.34
C ARG A 38 -5.65 -7.93 11.34
N THR A 39 -4.94 -8.81 10.66
CA THR A 39 -5.54 -9.74 9.70
C THR A 39 -5.04 -11.16 9.95
N VAL A 40 -5.76 -12.14 9.42
CA VAL A 40 -5.38 -13.55 9.53
C VAL A 40 -5.09 -14.12 8.15
N THR A 41 -4.01 -14.90 8.03
CA THR A 41 -3.78 -15.69 6.81
C THR A 41 -4.83 -16.79 6.68
N GLY A 42 -5.01 -17.32 5.48
CA GLY A 42 -5.81 -18.55 5.28
C GLY A 42 -5.31 -19.74 6.10
N ALA A 43 -4.03 -19.73 6.52
CA ALA A 43 -3.41 -20.73 7.39
C ALA A 43 -3.53 -20.42 8.91
N GLY A 44 -4.23 -19.34 9.29
CA GLY A 44 -4.48 -18.98 10.69
C GLY A 44 -3.36 -18.21 11.39
N ALA A 45 -2.37 -17.68 10.66
CA ALA A 45 -1.33 -16.83 11.23
C ALA A 45 -1.85 -15.40 11.38
N ASN A 46 -1.70 -14.84 12.59
CA ASN A 46 -1.97 -13.41 12.84
C ASN A 46 -0.90 -12.57 12.14
N LEU A 47 -1.37 -11.63 11.31
CA LEU A 47 -0.58 -10.62 10.64
C LEU A 47 -0.93 -9.25 11.20
N THR A 48 0.10 -8.42 11.33
CA THR A 48 -0.02 -7.02 11.69
C THR A 48 0.43 -6.21 10.49
N VAL A 49 -0.50 -5.48 9.89
CA VAL A 49 -0.23 -4.57 8.77
C VAL A 49 0.01 -3.18 9.37
N ASN A 50 1.21 -2.66 9.22
CA ASN A 50 1.55 -1.30 9.63
C ASN A 50 1.43 -0.39 8.41
N THR A 51 0.67 0.68 8.52
CA THR A 51 0.51 1.67 7.45
C THR A 51 1.04 3.01 7.92
N TYR A 52 1.94 3.58 7.12
CA TYR A 52 2.62 4.84 7.35
C TYR A 52 2.26 5.80 6.22
N VAL A 53 1.72 6.97 6.56
CA VAL A 53 1.40 8.02 5.60
C VAL A 53 2.33 9.20 5.82
N THR A 54 3.09 9.52 4.77
CA THR A 54 4.02 10.64 4.71
C THR A 54 3.40 11.79 3.91
N VAL A 55 3.38 12.98 4.50
CA VAL A 55 2.96 14.23 3.86
C VAL A 55 4.03 15.31 3.94
N LEU A 56 3.82 16.41 3.21
CA LEU A 56 4.64 17.61 3.32
C LEU A 56 4.37 18.31 4.67
N GLN A 57 5.38 19.00 5.20
CA GLN A 57 5.27 19.75 6.46
C GLN A 57 4.12 20.77 6.55
N PRO A 58 3.77 21.56 5.52
CA PRO A 58 2.61 22.45 5.58
C PRO A 58 1.26 21.73 5.62
N GLU A 59 1.24 20.41 5.43
CA GLU A 59 0.03 19.59 5.32
C GLU A 59 -0.18 18.66 6.53
N VAL A 60 0.64 18.83 7.58
CA VAL A 60 0.64 18.01 8.79
C VAL A 60 -0.69 18.01 9.52
N HIS A 61 -1.47 19.08 9.41
CA HIS A 61 -2.80 19.15 10.04
C HIS A 61 -3.77 18.10 9.50
N TYR A 62 -3.53 17.55 8.31
CA TYR A 62 -4.34 16.46 7.74
C TYR A 62 -3.94 15.05 8.25
N LEU A 63 -2.87 14.91 9.05
CA LEU A 63 -2.41 13.62 9.57
C LEU A 63 -3.44 12.84 10.39
N ASN A 64 -4.44 13.52 10.96
CA ASN A 64 -5.50 12.91 11.75
C ASN A 64 -6.76 12.56 10.94
N ASP A 65 -6.82 12.99 9.67
CA ASP A 65 -7.99 12.77 8.79
C ASP A 65 -7.85 11.54 7.88
N PHE A 66 -6.69 10.88 7.92
CA PHE A 66 -6.48 9.65 7.17
C PHE A 66 -7.35 8.52 7.72
N ARG A 67 -7.82 7.68 6.81
CA ARG A 67 -8.47 6.40 7.16
C ARG A 67 -7.85 5.29 6.34
N SER A 68 -7.71 4.12 6.95
CA SER A 68 -7.31 2.92 6.23
C SER A 68 -8.28 1.76 6.47
N ASP A 69 -8.39 0.89 5.48
CA ASP A 69 -9.06 -0.40 5.55
C ASP A 69 -8.12 -1.47 4.96
N ALA A 70 -8.15 -2.68 5.52
CA ALA A 70 -7.36 -3.79 5.04
C ALA A 70 -8.22 -5.04 4.91
N SER A 71 -8.12 -5.69 3.76
CA SER A 71 -8.80 -6.95 3.46
C SER A 71 -7.78 -8.01 3.07
N THR A 72 -8.11 -9.29 3.30
CA THR A 72 -7.27 -10.42 2.94
C THR A 72 -7.98 -11.38 2.01
N ALA A 73 -7.22 -11.92 1.06
CA ALA A 73 -7.65 -12.97 0.16
C ALA A 73 -6.51 -14.00 0.00
N PRO A 74 -6.82 -15.26 -0.34
CA PRO A 74 -5.79 -16.22 -0.73
C PRO A 74 -5.11 -15.77 -2.05
N ASP A 75 -3.78 -15.82 -2.13
CA ASP A 75 -3.06 -15.39 -3.35
C ASP A 75 -3.16 -16.40 -4.51
N GLY A 76 -3.52 -17.65 -4.20
CA GLY A 76 -3.57 -18.77 -5.16
C GLY A 76 -2.31 -19.63 -5.22
N ARG A 77 -1.20 -19.21 -4.59
CA ARG A 77 0.05 -19.97 -4.43
C ARG A 77 0.27 -20.50 -3.02
N GLY A 78 -0.75 -20.38 -2.17
CA GLY A 78 -0.75 -20.81 -0.77
C GLY A 78 -0.57 -19.66 0.22
N GLY A 79 -0.08 -18.50 -0.22
CA GLY A 79 0.06 -17.30 0.59
C GLY A 79 -1.23 -16.50 0.73
N THR A 80 -1.10 -15.30 1.28
CA THR A 80 -2.19 -14.37 1.56
C THR A 80 -1.91 -13.04 0.89
N LEU A 81 -2.79 -12.63 -0.02
CA LEU A 81 -2.80 -11.30 -0.59
C LEU A 81 -3.57 -10.37 0.35
N ILE A 82 -2.88 -9.37 0.87
CA ILE A 82 -3.50 -8.29 1.64
C ILE A 82 -3.69 -7.09 0.72
N THR A 83 -4.92 -6.57 0.68
CA THR A 83 -5.24 -5.33 -0.01
C THR A 83 -5.50 -4.25 1.03
N VAL A 84 -4.74 -3.16 0.99
CA VAL A 84 -4.89 -2.03 1.90
C VAL A 84 -5.40 -0.83 1.10
N HIS A 85 -6.51 -0.26 1.53
CA HIS A 85 -7.08 0.96 0.98
C HIS A 85 -6.81 2.11 1.96
N VAL A 86 -6.13 3.15 1.50
CA VAL A 86 -5.86 4.35 2.29
C VAL A 86 -6.56 5.53 1.66
N TYR A 87 -7.49 6.11 2.39
CA TYR A 87 -8.31 7.24 1.97
C TYR A 87 -7.56 8.53 2.32
N LEU A 88 -7.13 9.27 1.31
CA LEU A 88 -6.45 10.54 1.48
C LEU A 88 -7.46 11.69 1.54
N PRO A 89 -7.40 12.59 2.53
CA PRO A 89 -8.29 13.75 2.59
C PRO A 89 -8.09 14.67 1.38
N ALA A 90 -9.18 15.30 0.91
CA ALA A 90 -9.21 16.12 -0.31
C ALA A 90 -8.33 17.39 -0.25
N GLY A 91 -7.97 17.85 0.95
CA GLY A 91 -7.13 19.05 1.13
C GLY A 91 -5.63 18.84 0.91
N LEU A 92 -5.19 17.59 0.66
CA LEU A 92 -3.79 17.28 0.41
C LEU A 92 -3.41 17.48 -1.05
N SER A 93 -2.20 17.98 -1.29
CA SER A 93 -1.59 17.94 -2.61
C SER A 93 -1.20 16.51 -2.97
N SER A 94 -0.38 15.88 -2.11
CA SER A 94 0.11 14.52 -2.34
C SER A 94 0.56 13.87 -1.03
N ALA A 95 0.33 12.56 -0.89
CA ALA A 95 0.82 11.77 0.23
C ALA A 95 1.48 10.48 -0.27
N ARG A 96 2.57 10.09 0.39
CA ARG A 96 3.21 8.79 0.19
C ARG A 96 2.72 7.83 1.27
N VAL A 97 2.06 6.77 0.84
CA VAL A 97 1.56 5.72 1.72
C VAL A 97 2.48 4.52 1.60
N THR A 98 2.88 3.96 2.73
CA THR A 98 3.68 2.73 2.81
C THR A 98 3.01 1.77 3.78
N SER A 99 2.69 0.57 3.34
CA SER A 99 2.18 -0.49 4.19
C SER A 99 3.18 -1.64 4.27
N SER A 100 3.31 -2.26 5.44
CA SER A 100 4.24 -3.36 5.66
C SER A 100 3.70 -4.44 6.60
N VAL A 101 4.13 -5.68 6.34
CA VAL A 101 3.98 -6.82 7.25
C VAL A 101 5.37 -7.24 7.71
N ASN A 102 5.77 -6.75 8.88
CA ASN A 102 7.15 -6.89 9.36
C ASN A 102 7.57 -8.35 9.55
N ARG A 103 6.63 -9.24 9.91
CA ARG A 103 6.90 -10.67 10.11
C ARG A 103 7.49 -11.35 8.87
N TYR A 104 7.09 -10.91 7.68
CA TYR A 104 7.51 -11.47 6.40
C TYR A 104 8.39 -10.50 5.58
N GLN A 105 8.75 -9.36 6.16
CA GLN A 105 9.52 -8.30 5.49
C GLN A 105 8.89 -7.83 4.15
N VAL A 106 7.57 -7.95 4.02
CA VAL A 106 6.83 -7.49 2.83
C VAL A 106 6.41 -6.06 3.04
N SER A 107 6.66 -5.21 2.04
CA SER A 107 6.21 -3.82 2.04
C SER A 107 5.79 -3.37 0.65
N ALA A 108 4.85 -2.44 0.60
CA ALA A 108 4.40 -1.79 -0.61
C ALA A 108 4.29 -0.29 -0.34
N SER A 109 4.66 0.54 -1.32
CA SER A 109 4.52 1.99 -1.22
C SER A 109 3.97 2.58 -2.50
N ALA A 110 3.10 3.57 -2.36
CA ALA A 110 2.51 4.31 -3.48
C ALA A 110 2.30 5.78 -3.09
N VAL A 111 2.17 6.63 -4.10
CA VAL A 111 1.89 8.05 -3.93
C VAL A 111 0.49 8.32 -4.48
N GLY A 112 -0.32 9.05 -3.72
CA GLY A 112 -1.66 9.46 -4.13
C GLY A 112 -1.88 10.95 -3.93
N ALA A 113 -2.72 11.54 -4.76
CA ALA A 113 -3.20 12.90 -4.59
C ALA A 113 -4.29 12.95 -3.49
N GLY A 114 -4.49 14.12 -2.89
CA GLY A 114 -5.60 14.31 -1.95
C GLY A 114 -6.95 13.98 -2.59
N GLY A 115 -7.86 13.42 -1.80
CA GLY A 115 -9.18 12.99 -2.23
C GLY A 115 -9.18 11.68 -3.02
N SER A 116 -8.02 11.06 -3.21
CA SER A 116 -7.87 9.75 -3.85
C SER A 116 -7.81 8.63 -2.82
N VAL A 117 -8.07 7.41 -3.30
CA VAL A 117 -7.83 6.17 -2.53
C VAL A 117 -6.56 5.52 -3.05
N VAL A 118 -5.56 5.39 -2.18
CA VAL A 118 -4.33 4.65 -2.48
C VAL A 118 -4.56 3.19 -2.15
N THR A 119 -4.41 2.31 -3.13
CA THR A 119 -4.53 0.86 -2.94
C THR A 119 -3.15 0.22 -2.98
N LEU A 120 -2.82 -0.53 -1.94
CA LEU A 120 -1.54 -1.24 -1.79
C LEU A 120 -1.81 -2.75 -1.70
N TYR A 121 -0.98 -3.53 -2.38
CA TYR A 121 -1.05 -4.99 -2.38
C TYR A 121 0.19 -5.55 -1.69
N LEU A 122 -0.01 -6.37 -0.66
CA LEU A 122 1.05 -7.08 0.05
C LEU A 122 0.85 -8.56 -0.17
N ASP A 123 1.73 -9.18 -0.96
CA ASP A 123 1.75 -10.61 -1.18
C ASP A 123 2.55 -11.27 -0.04
N VAL A 124 1.85 -11.89 0.91
CA VAL A 124 2.47 -12.50 2.09
C VAL A 124 2.64 -14.00 1.85
N PRO A 125 3.88 -14.52 1.83
CA PRO A 125 4.13 -15.94 1.63
C PRO A 125 3.67 -16.75 2.86
N THR A 126 3.55 -18.06 2.69
CA THR A 126 3.18 -18.98 3.78
C THR A 126 4.22 -19.07 4.89
N SER A 127 5.50 -18.86 4.56
CA SER A 127 6.66 -19.18 5.40
C SER A 127 7.90 -18.44 4.92
#